data_AF-A0A9D5L028-F1
#
_entry.id   AF-A0A9D5L028-F1
#
_cell.length_a   1.000
_cell.length_b   1.000
_cell.length_c   1.000
_cell.angle_alpha   90.00
_cell.angle_beta   90.00
_cell.angle_gamma   90.00
#
_symmetry.space_group_name_H-M   'P 1'
#
loop_
_entity.id
_entity.type
_entity.pdbx_description
1 polymer ?
#
loop_
_entity_poly.entity_id
_entity_poly.type
_entity_poly.pdbx_seq_one_letter_code
_entity_poly.pdbx_strand_id
1 'polypeptide(L)' 'MLAALTQGIRKRLRAIFYLYYDGFRSMTVGKTLWVIILLKLFIFFVVIKWLFFPNLLSRDYDTDEERAAHVRHELTTR' A
#
# COMPACT_ATOMS: atom_id res chain seq x y z
N MET A 1 5.41 -19.46 -35.98
CA MET A 1 4.45 -20.17 -35.10
C MET A 1 4.35 -19.57 -33.69
N LEU A 2 5.46 -19.41 -32.96
CA LEU A 2 5.50 -18.80 -31.61
C LEU A 2 4.93 -17.37 -31.53
N ALA A 3 5.14 -16.55 -32.57
CA ALA A 3 4.59 -15.19 -32.64
C ALA A 3 3.05 -15.16 -32.76
N ALA A 4 2.44 -16.14 -33.43
CA ALA A 4 0.98 -16.20 -33.59
C ALA A 4 0.29 -16.60 -32.27
N LEU A 5 0.90 -17.52 -31.51
CA LEU A 5 0.42 -17.93 -30.18
C LEU A 5 0.47 -16.76 -29.18
N THR A 6 1.56 -15.98 -29.16
CA THR A 6 1.70 -14.81 -28.29
C THR A 6 0.76 -13.65 -28.64
N GLN A 7 0.39 -13.49 -29.91
CA GLN A 7 -0.64 -12.52 -30.33
C GLN A 7 -2.05 -12.94 -29.86
N GLY A 8 -2.38 -14.22 -29.96
CA GLY A 8 -3.65 -14.77 -29.47
C GLY A 8 -3.80 -14.60 -27.95
N ILE A 9 -2.76 -14.90 -27.19
CA ILE A 9 -2.74 -14.73 -25.73
C ILE A 9 -2.88 -13.26 -25.35
N ARG A 10 -2.14 -12.34 -25.99
CA ARG A 10 -2.27 -10.89 -25.74
C ARG A 10 -3.67 -10.36 -26.02
N LYS A 11 -4.34 -10.81 -27.09
CA LYS A 11 -5.72 -10.42 -27.37
C LYS A 11 -6.68 -10.88 -26.28
N ARG A 12 -6.54 -12.13 -25.82
CA ARG A 12 -7.37 -12.69 -24.74
C ARG A 12 -7.16 -11.95 -23.42
N LEU A 13 -5.90 -11.69 -23.04
CA LEU A 13 -5.59 -10.92 -21.83
C LEU A 13 -6.16 -9.50 -21.89
N ARG A 14 -6.09 -8.85 -23.05
CA ARG A 14 -6.66 -7.53 -23.26
C ARG A 14 -8.18 -7.53 -23.14
N ALA A 15 -8.85 -8.56 -23.66
CA ALA A 15 -10.29 -8.72 -23.54
C ALA A 15 -10.73 -8.96 -22.07
N ILE A 16 -9.99 -9.77 -21.32
CA ILE A 16 -10.24 -10.00 -19.89
C ILE A 16 -10.06 -8.70 -19.10
N PHE A 17 -9.02 -7.92 -19.42
CA PHE A 17 -8.79 -6.62 -18.81
C PHE A 17 -9.96 -5.66 -19.07
N TYR A 18 -10.41 -5.53 -20.33
CA TYR A 18 -11.55 -4.68 -20.66
C TYR A 18 -12.85 -5.15 -20.00
N LEU A 19 -13.09 -6.47 -19.90
CA LEU A 19 -14.25 -7.01 -19.19
C LEU A 19 -14.26 -6.58 -17.71
N TYR A 20 -13.11 -6.68 -17.03
CA TYR A 20 -13.00 -6.28 -15.62
C TYR A 20 -13.08 -4.76 -15.45
N TYR A 21 -12.42 -4.01 -16.33
CA TYR A 21 -12.44 -2.54 -16.34
C TYR A 21 -13.84 -1.99 -16.62
N ASP A 22 -14.54 -2.50 -17.64
CA ASP A 22 -15.88 -2.08 -18.02
C ASP A 22 -16.92 -2.52 -16.98
N GLY A 23 -16.77 -3.73 -16.42
CA GLY A 23 -17.58 -4.18 -15.28
C GLY A 23 -17.40 -3.26 -14.07
N PHE A 24 -16.17 -2.91 -13.73
CA PHE A 24 -15.88 -2.01 -12.62
C PHE A 24 -16.39 -0.57 -12.87
N ARG A 25 -16.27 -0.08 -14.11
CA ARG A 25 -16.70 1.27 -14.50
C ARG A 25 -18.22 1.42 -14.61
N SER A 26 -18.94 0.39 -15.04
CA SER A 26 -20.40 0.41 -15.18
C SER A 26 -21.13 0.29 -13.83
N MET A 27 -20.44 -0.16 -12.78
CA MET A 27 -21.02 -0.30 -11.44
C MET A 27 -20.97 1.01 -10.63
N THR A 28 -22.13 1.57 -10.29
CA THR A 28 -22.26 2.69 -9.35
C THR A 28 -22.01 2.26 -7.90
N VAL A 29 -22.50 1.08 -7.52
CA VAL A 29 -22.32 0.50 -6.17
C VAL A 29 -20.87 0.07 -5.95
N GLY A 30 -20.23 -0.58 -6.95
CA GLY A 30 -18.86 -1.08 -6.84
C GLY A 30 -17.81 0.01 -6.59
N LYS A 31 -17.94 1.17 -7.26
CA LYS A 31 -17.07 2.33 -7.01
C LYS A 31 -17.19 2.83 -5.58
N THR A 32 -18.42 2.92 -5.07
CA THR A 32 -18.70 3.36 -3.70
C THR A 32 -18.09 2.39 -2.69
N LEU A 33 -18.23 1.08 -2.91
CA LEU A 33 -17.61 0.06 -2.05
C LEU A 33 -16.08 0.14 -2.07
N TRP A 34 -15.47 0.36 -3.23
CA TRP A 34 -14.02 0.53 -3.32
C TRP A 34 -13.52 1.77 -2.57
N VAL A 35 -14.25 2.89 -2.66
CA VAL A 35 -13.95 4.08 -1.87
C VAL A 35 -14.04 3.77 -0.37
N ILE A 36 -15.06 3.02 0.06
CA ILE A 36 -15.19 2.59 1.46
C ILE A 36 -14.01 1.70 1.89
N ILE A 37 -13.58 0.76 1.06
CA ILE A 37 -12.44 -0.11 1.34
C ILE A 37 -11.16 0.72 1.47
N LEU A 38 -10.89 1.63 0.53
CA LEU A 38 -9.72 2.52 0.57
C LEU A 38 -9.73 3.40 1.81
N LEU A 39 -10.87 4.00 2.14
CA LEU A 39 -11.03 4.82 3.34
C LEU A 39 -10.77 4.00 4.60
N LYS A 40 -11.35 2.79 4.68
CA LYS A 40 -11.15 1.90 5.82
C LYS A 40 -9.68 1.53 5.96
N LEU A 41 -9.03 1.09 4.88
CA LEU A 41 -7.59 0.78 4.89
C LEU A 41 -6.73 1.98 5.31
N PHE A 42 -7.06 3.19 4.83
CA PHE A 42 -6.36 4.40 5.23
C PHE A 42 -6.51 4.68 6.73
N ILE A 43 -7.73 4.62 7.27
CA ILE A 43 -8.00 4.84 8.69
C ILE A 43 -7.28 3.79 9.55
N PHE A 44 -7.40 2.50 9.20
CA PHE A 44 -6.70 1.43 9.92
C PHE A 44 -5.18 1.62 9.87
N PHE A 45 -4.63 2.01 8.73
CA PHE A 45 -3.21 2.30 8.59
C PHE A 45 -2.78 3.47 9.49
N VAL A 46 -3.54 4.55 9.53
CA VAL A 46 -3.24 5.72 10.39
C VAL A 46 -3.33 5.34 11.87
N VAL A 47 -4.37 4.62 12.30
CA VAL A 47 -4.52 4.20 13.70
C VAL A 47 -3.39 3.27 14.14
N ILE A 48 -3.07 2.25 13.33
CA ILE A 48 -1.96 1.34 13.62
C ILE A 48 -0.65 2.12 13.65
N LYS A 49 -0.40 3.00 12.67
CA LYS A 49 0.81 3.82 12.64
C LYS A 49 0.91 4.70 13.88
N TRP A 50 -0.16 5.38 14.26
CA TRP A 50 -0.18 6.27 15.41
C TRP A 50 0.04 5.51 16.73
N LEU A 51 -0.62 4.36 16.90
CA LEU A 51 -0.55 3.57 18.13
C LEU A 51 0.79 2.83 18.28
N PHE A 52 1.31 2.25 17.19
CA PHE A 52 2.55 1.45 17.21
C PHE A 52 3.81 2.27 16.99
N PHE A 53 3.72 3.48 16.43
CA PHE A 53 4.87 4.37 16.21
C PHE A 53 4.60 5.77 16.80
N PRO A 54 4.41 5.90 18.12
CA PRO A 54 4.50 7.21 18.75
C PRO A 54 5.90 7.78 18.47
N ASN A 55 6.00 9.10 18.24
CA ASN A 55 7.28 9.80 18.04
C ASN A 55 8.11 9.82 19.34
N LEU A 56 8.58 8.65 19.78
CA LEU A 56 9.42 8.46 20.96
C LEU A 56 10.76 9.20 20.77
N LEU A 57 11.34 9.08 19.59
CA LEU A 57 12.64 9.66 19.26
C LEU A 57 12.62 11.20 19.24
N SER A 58 11.50 11.81 18.85
CA SER A 58 11.38 13.27 18.79
C SER A 58 11.06 13.93 20.12
N ARG A 59 10.66 13.15 21.13
CA ARG A 59 10.26 13.67 22.44
C ARG A 59 11.44 13.82 23.39
N ASP A 60 12.42 12.93 23.30
CA ASP A 60 13.49 12.82 24.28
C ASP A 60 14.88 13.28 23.77
N TYR A 61 14.99 13.66 22.49
CA TYR A 61 16.27 14.05 21.86
C TYR A 61 16.09 15.22 20.89
N ASP A 62 16.96 16.23 20.97
CA ASP A 62 16.89 17.46 20.17
C ASP A 62 17.50 17.28 18.77
N THR A 63 18.53 16.44 18.61
CA THR A 63 19.23 16.23 17.34
C THR A 63 19.03 14.82 16.78
N ASP A 64 18.97 14.70 15.45
CA ASP A 64 18.83 13.40 14.79
C ASP A 64 20.09 12.52 14.97
N GLU A 65 21.28 13.12 15.18
CA GLU A 65 22.50 12.39 15.56
C GLU A 65 22.36 11.68 16.91
N GLU A 66 21.82 12.35 17.95
CA GLU A 66 21.64 11.76 19.29
C GLU A 66 20.61 10.62 19.27
N ARG A 67 19.52 10.80 18.51
CA ARG A 67 18.50 9.77 18.29
C ARG A 67 19.10 8.51 17.68
N ALA A 68 19.92 8.67 16.64
CA ALA A 68 20.57 7.56 15.96
C ALA A 68 21.60 6.86 16.86
N ALA A 69 22.34 7.62 17.68
CA ALA A 69 23.31 7.05 18.62
C ALA A 69 22.64 6.20 19.70
N HIS A 70 21.52 6.66 20.26
CA HIS A 70 20.76 5.90 21.27
C HIS A 70 20.20 4.58 20.72
N VAL A 71 19.58 4.60 19.53
CA VAL A 71 19.06 3.38 18.88
C VAL A 71 20.20 2.39 18.58
N ARG A 72 21.36 2.87 18.12
CA ARG A 72 22.54 2.02 17.87
C ARG A 72 23.05 1.37 19.15
N HIS A 73 23.07 2.11 20.26
CA HIS A 73 23.49 1.58 21.55
C HIS A 73 22.55 0.47 22.04
N GLU A 74 21.24 0.70 22.02
CA GLU A 74 20.23 -0.29 22.43
C GLU A 74 20.27 -1.58 21.58
N LEU A 75 20.59 -1.49 20.28
CA LEU A 75 20.71 -2.65 19.37
C LEU A 75 22.05 -3.41 19.48
N THR A 76 23.10 -2.78 20.00
CA THR A 76 24.44 -3.38 20.12
C THR A 76 24.71 -3.91 21.53
N THR A 77 24.05 -3.34 22.54
CA THR A 77 24.29 -3.61 23.96
C THR A 77 23.23 -4.53 24.60
N ARG A 78 22.12 -4.82 23.92
CA ARG A 78 21.18 -5.92 24.28
C ARG A 78 21.44 -7.17 23.47
#